data_AF-A0A3N5ZL19-F1
#
_entry.id   AF-A0A3N5ZL19-F1
#
_cell.length_a   1.000
_cell.length_b   1.000
_cell.length_c   1.000
_cell.angle_alpha   90.00
_cell.angle_beta   90.00
_cell.angle_gamma   90.00
#
_symmetry.space_group_name_H-M   'P 1'
#
loop_
_entity.id
_entity.type
_entity.pdbx_description
1 polymer ?
#
loop_
_entity_poly.entity_id
_entity_poly.type
_entity_poly.pdbx_seq_one_letter_code
_entity_poly.pdbx_strand_id
1 'polypeptide(L)'
;MDTQAKPKSKALEVNLADYHVEVEVDPRYGVLQEIMSRYFGLMDGVNTFLRELSHPYMNCRFVVAEARKYALDYFHLFRDHPRGPEAARVMLGILLHAAGAAKSGEVQSDGIDGILLYLQKMVTESGAERDRFRPVVFEAFDCLRALPEGLFQSVVRSYYPFRRVAAEFLRHEPPGGDGLEPLNRLLAATLEATYAYWLSEGDP
;
A
#
# COMPACT_ATOMS: atom_id res chain seq x y z
N MET A 1 46.44 20.02 -17.17
CA MET A 1 45.35 19.06 -17.51
C MET A 1 44.06 19.78 -17.21
N ASP A 2 43.41 20.31 -18.26
CA ASP A 2 42.17 21.08 -18.13
C ASP A 2 40.99 20.17 -17.86
N THR A 3 40.29 20.44 -16.76
CA THR A 3 39.06 19.77 -16.37
C THR A 3 37.90 20.37 -17.19
N GLN A 4 37.47 19.67 -18.24
CA GLN A 4 36.27 20.07 -18.98
C GLN A 4 35.02 19.97 -18.09
N ALA A 5 34.38 21.11 -17.84
CA ALA A 5 33.07 21.18 -17.19
C ALA A 5 32.02 20.50 -18.08
N LYS A 6 31.27 19.54 -17.51
CA LYS A 6 30.13 18.90 -18.21
C LYS A 6 29.11 19.96 -18.63
N PRO A 7 28.60 19.93 -19.87
CA PRO A 7 27.60 20.90 -20.30
C PRO A 7 26.30 20.68 -19.52
N LYS A 8 25.84 21.72 -18.79
CA LYS A 8 24.49 21.77 -18.21
C LYS A 8 23.48 21.89 -19.35
N SER A 9 22.66 20.87 -19.53
CA SER A 9 21.65 20.84 -20.59
C SER A 9 20.54 21.83 -20.29
N LYS A 10 20.31 22.79 -21.20
CA LYS A 10 19.18 23.74 -21.15
C LYS A 10 17.82 23.01 -21.07
N ALA A 11 17.71 21.85 -21.71
CA ALA A 11 16.52 21.01 -21.64
C ALA A 11 16.31 20.36 -20.26
N LEU A 12 17.39 20.05 -19.53
CA LEU A 12 17.32 19.58 -18.15
C LEU A 12 16.89 20.71 -17.21
N GLU A 13 17.38 21.93 -17.42
CA GLU A 13 16.98 23.11 -16.63
C GLU A 13 15.50 23.47 -16.85
N VAL A 14 15.00 23.42 -18.08
CA VAL A 14 13.58 23.64 -18.39
C VAL A 14 12.71 22.54 -17.78
N ASN A 15 13.11 21.27 -17.88
CA ASN A 15 12.39 20.17 -17.21
C ASN A 15 12.35 20.37 -15.68
N LEU A 16 13.48 20.70 -15.03
CA LEU A 16 13.51 20.94 -13.58
C LEU A 16 12.69 22.16 -13.15
N ALA A 17 12.58 23.19 -13.99
CA ALA A 17 11.75 24.37 -13.72
C ALA A 17 10.25 24.03 -13.76
N ASP A 18 9.82 23.14 -14.66
CA ASP A 18 8.43 22.65 -14.71
C ASP A 18 8.07 21.72 -13.53
N TYR A 19 9.06 21.14 -12.84
CA TYR A 19 8.85 20.35 -11.62
C TYR A 19 8.74 21.20 -10.34
N HIS A 20 8.92 22.51 -10.40
CA HIS A 20 8.85 23.37 -9.22
C HIS A 20 7.42 23.87 -8.97
N VAL A 21 6.53 22.93 -8.63
CA VAL A 21 5.21 23.27 -8.09
C VAL A 21 5.36 23.35 -6.57
N GLU A 22 5.01 24.49 -5.95
CA GLU A 22 4.82 24.52 -4.51
C GLU A 22 3.63 23.63 -4.15
N VAL A 23 3.92 22.45 -3.62
CA VAL A 23 2.91 21.46 -3.29
C VAL A 23 2.65 21.48 -1.78
N GLU A 24 1.46 21.94 -1.41
CA GLU A 24 0.93 21.77 -0.06
C GLU A 24 0.42 20.34 0.16
N VAL A 25 0.43 19.89 1.42
CA VAL A 25 -0.12 18.58 1.78
C VAL A 25 -1.63 18.61 1.58
N ASP A 26 -2.15 17.65 0.81
CA ASP A 26 -3.59 17.53 0.58
C ASP A 26 -4.30 17.22 1.91
N PRO A 27 -5.33 17.99 2.31
CA PRO A 27 -6.06 17.79 3.56
C PRO A 27 -6.59 16.36 3.77
N ARG A 28 -6.81 15.59 2.70
CA ARG A 28 -7.23 14.18 2.78
C ARG A 28 -6.25 13.30 3.55
N TYR A 29 -4.99 13.71 3.66
CA TYR A 29 -3.95 13.00 4.41
C TYR A 29 -3.77 13.51 5.84
N GLY A 30 -4.57 14.49 6.29
CA GLY A 30 -4.42 15.12 7.60
C GLY A 30 -4.48 14.12 8.77
N VAL A 31 -5.28 13.05 8.64
CA VAL A 31 -5.36 11.99 9.67
C VAL A 31 -4.02 11.25 9.86
N LEU A 32 -3.20 11.13 8.81
CA LEU A 32 -1.86 10.55 8.92
C LEU A 32 -0.92 11.49 9.68
N GLN A 33 -0.98 12.80 9.42
CA GLN A 33 -0.19 13.77 10.18
C GLN A 33 -0.56 13.76 11.66
N GLU A 34 -1.87 13.74 11.97
CA GLU A 34 -2.38 13.69 13.34
C GLU A 34 -1.80 12.49 14.10
N ILE A 35 -1.91 11.29 13.54
CA ILE A 35 -1.41 10.06 14.18
C ILE A 35 0.11 10.06 14.32
N MET A 36 0.84 10.45 13.27
CA MET A 36 2.30 10.41 13.26
C MET A 36 2.94 11.50 14.13
N SER A 37 2.24 12.60 14.39
CA SER A 37 2.73 13.68 15.26
C SER A 37 3.02 13.24 16.69
N ARG A 38 2.45 12.11 17.12
CA ARG A 38 2.69 11.49 18.43
C ARG A 38 4.11 10.93 18.58
N TYR A 39 4.89 10.80 17.50
CA TYR A 39 6.25 10.26 17.53
C TYR A 39 7.30 11.32 17.16
N PHE A 40 8.16 11.66 18.12
CA PHE A 40 9.17 12.70 17.96
C PHE A 40 10.23 12.28 16.91
N GLY A 41 10.53 13.18 15.98
CA GLY A 41 11.50 12.94 14.89
C GLY A 41 10.94 12.29 13.62
N LEU A 42 9.65 11.92 13.59
CA LEU A 42 9.03 11.34 12.40
C LEU A 42 8.48 12.37 11.42
N MET A 43 8.15 13.57 11.91
CA MET A 43 7.32 14.54 11.19
C MET A 43 7.99 15.12 9.93
N ASP A 44 9.31 15.30 9.91
CA ASP A 44 10.00 15.79 8.72
C ASP A 44 9.89 14.79 7.57
N GLY A 45 10.07 13.50 7.87
CA GLY A 45 9.90 12.41 6.90
C GLY A 45 8.45 12.30 6.45
N VAL A 46 7.49 12.34 7.38
CA VAL A 46 6.06 12.25 7.06
C VAL A 46 5.62 13.42 6.20
N ASN A 47 6.04 14.65 6.51
CA ASN A 47 5.70 15.80 5.70
C ASN A 47 6.34 15.74 4.30
N THR A 48 7.55 15.21 4.19
CA THR A 48 8.17 14.95 2.87
C THR A 48 7.36 13.94 2.07
N PHE A 49 6.99 12.82 2.70
CA PHE A 49 6.15 11.78 2.11
C PHE A 49 4.78 12.32 1.65
N LEU A 50 4.12 13.11 2.49
CA LEU A 50 2.80 13.66 2.18
C LEU A 50 2.84 14.76 1.10
N ARG A 51 3.93 15.54 1.02
CA ARG A 51 4.12 16.48 -0.10
C ARG A 51 4.34 15.75 -1.40
N GLU A 52 5.15 14.68 -1.39
CA GLU A 52 5.36 13.86 -2.59
C GLU A 52 4.04 13.25 -3.09
N LEU A 53 3.18 12.80 -2.19
CA LEU A 53 1.83 12.28 -2.50
C LEU A 53 0.89 13.29 -3.14
N SER A 54 1.09 14.58 -2.86
CA SER A 54 0.32 15.68 -3.44
C SER A 54 0.89 16.15 -4.79
N HIS A 55 2.05 15.64 -5.21
CA HIS A 55 2.70 16.08 -6.43
C HIS A 55 2.07 15.44 -7.68
N PRO A 56 1.77 16.20 -8.75
CA PRO A 56 1.15 15.64 -9.98
C PRO A 56 1.96 14.51 -10.63
N TYR A 57 3.28 14.55 -10.46
CA TYR A 57 4.23 13.56 -10.97
C TYR A 57 4.90 12.78 -9.83
N MET A 58 4.11 12.33 -8.85
CA MET A 58 4.54 11.56 -7.69
C MET A 58 5.50 10.41 -8.06
N ASN A 59 6.61 10.30 -7.34
CA ASN A 59 7.53 9.19 -7.41
C ASN A 59 6.92 7.94 -6.74
N CYS A 60 6.25 7.10 -7.53
CA CYS A 60 5.60 5.89 -7.02
C CYS A 60 6.55 4.96 -6.24
N ARG A 61 7.84 4.85 -6.65
CA ARG A 61 8.81 3.98 -5.95
C ARG A 61 9.07 4.49 -4.53
N PHE A 62 9.29 5.80 -4.40
CA PHE A 62 9.46 6.43 -3.08
C PHE A 62 8.20 6.31 -2.24
N VAL A 63 7.03 6.57 -2.82
CA VAL A 63 5.76 6.51 -2.11
C VAL A 63 5.45 5.10 -1.62
N VAL A 64 5.63 4.07 -2.44
CA VAL A 64 5.45 2.68 -2.02
C VAL A 64 6.38 2.33 -0.85
N ALA A 65 7.66 2.73 -0.94
CA ALA A 65 8.66 2.45 0.09
C ALA A 65 8.31 3.12 1.44
N GLU A 66 8.02 4.43 1.43
CA GLU A 66 7.69 5.16 2.66
C GLU A 66 6.31 4.75 3.20
N ALA A 67 5.30 4.54 2.35
CA ALA A 67 3.99 4.06 2.78
C ALA A 67 4.11 2.70 3.48
N ARG A 68 4.87 1.76 2.90
CA ARG A 68 5.13 0.45 3.52
C ARG A 68 5.83 0.59 4.87
N LYS A 69 6.89 1.39 4.96
CA LYS A 69 7.61 1.66 6.21
C LYS A 69 6.69 2.24 7.28
N TYR A 70 5.92 3.28 6.96
CA TYR A 70 5.00 3.90 7.91
C TYR A 70 3.85 2.97 8.33
N ALA A 71 3.33 2.19 7.39
CA ALA A 71 2.26 1.23 7.65
C ALA A 71 2.71 0.08 8.57
N LEU A 72 3.96 -0.38 8.43
CA LEU A 72 4.46 -1.55 9.17
C LEU A 72 5.17 -1.16 10.48
N ASP A 73 6.10 -0.23 10.44
CA ASP A 73 6.95 0.09 11.61
C ASP A 73 6.15 0.87 12.67
N TYR A 74 5.16 1.64 12.23
CA TYR A 74 4.37 2.54 13.08
C TYR A 74 2.92 2.11 13.26
N PHE A 75 2.55 0.88 12.88
CA PHE A 75 1.16 0.40 13.00
C PHE A 75 0.57 0.56 14.41
N HIS A 76 1.38 0.43 15.45
CA HIS A 76 0.98 0.64 16.83
C HIS A 76 0.37 2.04 17.07
N LEU A 77 0.86 3.08 16.37
CA LEU A 77 0.29 4.43 16.45
C LEU A 77 -1.13 4.48 15.87
N PHE A 78 -1.39 3.72 14.79
CA PHE A 78 -2.72 3.61 14.20
C PHE A 78 -3.65 2.89 15.17
N ARG A 79 -3.23 1.71 15.66
CA ARG A 79 -4.01 0.89 16.60
C ARG A 79 -4.45 1.70 17.82
N ASP A 80 -3.51 2.43 18.42
CA ASP A 80 -3.69 3.15 19.68
C ASP A 80 -4.38 4.53 19.50
N HIS A 81 -4.84 4.87 18.29
CA HIS A 81 -5.50 6.14 18.00
C HIS A 81 -7.00 5.95 17.69
N PRO A 82 -7.90 6.83 18.17
CA PRO A 82 -9.34 6.73 17.87
C PRO A 82 -9.66 6.71 16.36
N ARG A 83 -8.94 7.52 15.58
CA ARG A 83 -9.03 7.58 14.10
C ARG A 83 -8.13 6.55 13.39
N GLY A 84 -7.60 5.57 14.10
CA GLY A 84 -6.73 4.51 13.58
C GLY A 84 -7.25 3.80 12.32
N PRO A 85 -8.49 3.30 12.32
CA PRO A 85 -9.09 2.66 11.16
C PRO A 85 -9.23 3.58 9.94
N GLU A 86 -9.52 4.87 10.17
CA GLU A 86 -9.59 5.87 9.11
C GLU A 86 -8.22 6.08 8.46
N ALA A 87 -7.18 6.26 9.28
CA ALA A 87 -5.81 6.39 8.81
C ALA A 87 -5.30 5.14 8.08
N ALA A 88 -5.65 3.95 8.58
CA ALA A 88 -5.28 2.69 7.91
C ALA A 88 -5.92 2.57 6.53
N ARG A 89 -7.19 3.00 6.39
CA ARG A 89 -7.87 3.08 5.09
C ARG A 89 -7.19 4.08 4.16
N VAL A 90 -6.80 5.25 4.66
CA VAL A 90 -6.05 6.25 3.87
C VAL A 90 -4.71 5.67 3.41
N MET A 91 -3.97 4.99 4.29
CA MET A 91 -2.69 4.36 3.96
C MET A 91 -2.83 3.23 2.92
N LEU A 92 -3.87 2.41 3.03
CA LEU A 92 -4.23 1.41 1.99
C LEU A 92 -4.54 2.08 0.65
N GLY A 93 -5.33 3.15 0.66
CA GLY A 93 -5.65 3.92 -0.54
C GLY A 93 -4.40 4.49 -1.21
N ILE A 94 -3.43 4.96 -0.43
CA ILE A 94 -2.13 5.42 -0.93
C ILE A 94 -1.37 4.29 -1.61
N LEU A 95 -1.23 3.13 -0.97
CA LEU A 95 -0.53 1.99 -1.56
C LEU A 95 -1.22 1.49 -2.85
N LEU A 96 -2.56 1.38 -2.84
CA LEU A 96 -3.35 0.99 -4.02
C LEU A 96 -3.19 1.99 -5.16
N HIS A 97 -3.25 3.29 -4.86
CA HIS A 97 -3.07 4.34 -5.85
C HIS A 97 -1.65 4.33 -6.43
N ALA A 98 -0.63 4.23 -5.59
CA ALA A 98 0.77 4.21 -6.02
C ALA A 98 1.10 2.96 -6.85
N ALA A 99 0.58 1.79 -6.46
CA ALA A 99 0.69 0.57 -7.25
C ALA A 99 -0.03 0.74 -8.60
N GLY A 100 -1.22 1.32 -8.63
CA GLY A 100 -1.97 1.54 -9.87
C GLY A 100 -1.33 2.57 -10.81
N ALA A 101 -0.72 3.62 -10.27
CA ALA A 101 -0.09 4.69 -11.03
C ALA A 101 1.33 4.34 -11.52
N ALA A 102 1.97 3.36 -10.90
CA ALA A 102 3.32 2.97 -11.23
C ALA A 102 3.44 2.44 -12.67
N LYS A 103 4.45 2.93 -13.39
CA LYS A 103 4.78 2.47 -14.75
C LYS A 103 5.66 1.22 -14.78
N SER A 104 6.35 0.93 -13.67
CA SER A 104 7.25 -0.23 -13.55
C SER A 104 6.53 -1.38 -12.86
N GLY A 105 6.53 -2.56 -13.47
CA GLY A 105 5.96 -3.78 -12.88
C GLY A 105 6.62 -4.20 -11.55
N GLU A 106 7.89 -3.84 -11.35
CA GLU A 106 8.59 -4.01 -10.06
C GLU A 106 7.91 -3.19 -8.97
N VAL A 107 7.70 -1.89 -9.22
CA VAL A 107 7.07 -0.97 -8.25
C VAL A 107 5.60 -1.31 -8.02
N GLN A 108 4.89 -1.78 -9.06
CA GLN A 108 3.54 -2.31 -8.92
C GLN A 108 3.51 -3.51 -7.95
N SER A 109 4.43 -4.46 -8.15
CA SER A 109 4.53 -5.65 -7.31
C SER A 109 4.95 -5.31 -5.87
N ASP A 110 5.90 -4.40 -5.68
CA ASP A 110 6.29 -3.90 -4.36
C ASP A 110 5.12 -3.24 -3.61
N GLY A 111 4.27 -2.49 -4.33
CA GLY A 111 3.07 -1.88 -3.78
C GLY A 111 2.06 -2.93 -3.31
N ILE A 112 1.83 -3.96 -4.11
CA ILE A 112 0.94 -5.09 -3.77
C ILE A 112 1.49 -5.90 -2.59
N ASP A 113 2.79 -6.18 -2.57
CA ASP A 113 3.46 -6.82 -1.43
C ASP A 113 3.30 -5.99 -0.15
N GLY A 114 3.44 -4.67 -0.26
CA GLY A 114 3.20 -3.73 0.83
C GLY A 114 1.76 -3.80 1.36
N ILE A 115 0.76 -3.89 0.48
CA ILE A 115 -0.65 -4.04 0.86
C ILE A 115 -0.88 -5.36 1.60
N LEU A 116 -0.40 -6.48 1.06
CA LEU A 116 -0.60 -7.81 1.66
C LEU A 116 0.09 -7.92 3.03
N LEU A 117 1.29 -7.37 3.16
CA LEU A 117 1.97 -7.26 4.45
C LEU A 117 1.22 -6.38 5.43
N TYR A 118 0.68 -5.24 4.98
CA TYR A 118 -0.05 -4.35 5.86
C TYR A 118 -1.37 -4.96 6.34
N LEU A 119 -2.05 -5.71 5.46
CA LEU A 119 -3.22 -6.50 5.84
C LEU A 119 -2.84 -7.56 6.87
N GLN A 120 -1.75 -8.30 6.63
CA GLN A 120 -1.26 -9.27 7.61
C GLN A 120 -0.99 -8.60 8.96
N LYS A 121 -0.30 -7.45 8.96
CA LYS A 121 0.02 -6.65 10.14
C LYS A 121 -1.23 -6.24 10.92
N MET A 122 -2.26 -5.73 10.25
CA MET A 122 -3.53 -5.37 10.88
C MET A 122 -4.20 -6.59 11.52
N VAL A 123 -4.23 -7.71 10.82
CA VAL A 123 -4.86 -8.94 11.33
C VAL A 123 -4.11 -9.48 12.56
N THR A 124 -2.78 -9.45 12.55
CA THR A 124 -1.96 -9.99 13.64
C THR A 124 -1.87 -9.06 14.85
N GLU A 125 -1.73 -7.76 14.64
CA GLU A 125 -1.26 -6.83 15.68
C GLU A 125 -2.33 -5.86 16.19
N SER A 126 -3.56 -5.90 15.64
CA SER A 126 -4.65 -5.06 16.16
C SER A 126 -5.06 -5.43 17.60
N GLY A 127 -4.81 -6.66 18.04
CA GLY A 127 -5.11 -7.10 19.42
C GLY A 127 -6.57 -6.85 19.79
N ALA A 128 -6.79 -6.16 20.92
CA ALA A 128 -8.13 -5.80 21.40
C ALA A 128 -8.90 -4.87 20.44
N GLU A 129 -8.21 -4.16 19.54
CA GLU A 129 -8.82 -3.22 18.60
C GLU A 129 -9.27 -3.88 17.29
N ARG A 130 -9.18 -5.21 17.19
CA ARG A 130 -9.46 -5.99 15.96
C ARG A 130 -10.79 -5.62 15.31
N ASP A 131 -11.86 -5.52 16.10
CA ASP A 131 -13.20 -5.24 15.57
C ASP A 131 -13.27 -3.88 14.85
N ARG A 132 -12.45 -2.90 15.26
CA ARG A 132 -12.36 -1.59 14.60
C ARG A 132 -11.63 -1.65 13.26
N PHE A 133 -10.66 -2.55 13.11
CA PHE A 133 -9.87 -2.71 11.88
C PHE A 133 -10.47 -3.74 10.92
N ARG A 134 -11.33 -4.65 11.38
CA ARG A 134 -11.98 -5.67 10.55
C ARG A 134 -12.68 -5.09 9.31
N PRO A 135 -13.49 -4.01 9.40
CA PRO A 135 -14.09 -3.40 8.21
C PRO A 135 -13.05 -2.91 7.19
N VAL A 136 -11.94 -2.33 7.67
CA VAL A 136 -10.85 -1.84 6.81
C VAL A 136 -10.18 -2.99 6.05
N VAL A 137 -9.96 -4.13 6.72
CA VAL A 137 -9.40 -5.34 6.10
C VAL A 137 -10.36 -5.90 5.04
N PHE A 138 -11.66 -5.94 5.30
CA PHE A 138 -12.65 -6.45 4.35
C PHE A 138 -12.82 -5.55 3.13
N GLU A 139 -12.86 -4.24 3.33
CA GLU A 139 -12.85 -3.28 2.23
C GLU A 139 -11.60 -3.46 1.36
N ALA A 140 -10.45 -3.71 1.96
CA ALA A 140 -9.22 -3.98 1.22
C ALA A 140 -9.30 -5.29 0.42
N PHE A 141 -9.93 -6.34 0.94
CA PHE A 141 -10.13 -7.59 0.18
C PHE A 141 -11.00 -7.35 -1.05
N ASP A 142 -12.07 -6.58 -0.91
CA ASP A 142 -12.91 -6.22 -2.05
C ASP A 142 -12.17 -5.31 -3.06
N CYS A 143 -11.33 -4.38 -2.60
CA CYS A 143 -10.48 -3.56 -3.46
C CYS A 143 -9.46 -4.40 -4.24
N LEU A 144 -8.76 -5.33 -3.57
CA LEU A 144 -7.79 -6.22 -4.19
C LEU A 144 -8.46 -7.09 -5.28
N ARG A 145 -9.65 -7.61 -5.01
CA ARG A 145 -10.42 -8.41 -5.98
C ARG A 145 -10.85 -7.59 -7.21
N ALA A 146 -11.08 -6.29 -7.04
CA ALA A 146 -11.52 -5.39 -8.09
C ALA A 146 -10.35 -4.78 -8.89
N LEU A 147 -9.10 -5.16 -8.61
CA LEU A 147 -7.94 -4.66 -9.35
C LEU A 147 -8.00 -5.08 -10.82
N PRO A 148 -7.48 -4.24 -11.75
CA PRO A 148 -7.24 -4.65 -13.12
C PRO A 148 -6.38 -5.91 -13.19
N GLU A 149 -6.63 -6.76 -14.20
CA GLU A 149 -6.02 -8.10 -14.32
C GLU A 149 -4.49 -8.10 -14.15
N GLY A 150 -3.79 -7.13 -14.76
CA GLY A 150 -2.33 -7.01 -14.64
C GLY A 150 -1.84 -6.78 -13.21
N LEU A 151 -2.55 -5.99 -12.41
CA LEU A 151 -2.22 -5.77 -11.00
C LEU A 151 -2.70 -6.93 -10.12
N PHE A 152 -3.84 -7.54 -10.47
CA PHE A 152 -4.34 -8.72 -9.77
C PHE A 152 -3.37 -9.91 -9.89
N GLN A 153 -2.71 -10.07 -11.03
CA GLN A 153 -1.62 -11.05 -11.19
C GLN A 153 -0.50 -10.86 -10.17
N SER A 154 -0.14 -9.61 -9.81
CA SER A 154 0.82 -9.34 -8.74
C SER A 154 0.31 -9.79 -7.36
N VAL A 155 -1.01 -9.76 -7.11
CA VAL A 155 -1.60 -10.30 -5.87
C VAL A 155 -1.39 -11.82 -5.79
N VAL A 156 -1.64 -12.51 -6.91
CA VAL A 156 -1.51 -13.97 -7.01
C VAL A 156 -0.05 -14.41 -6.88
N ARG A 157 0.89 -13.64 -7.46
CA ARG A 157 2.32 -13.96 -7.52
C ARG A 157 3.15 -13.38 -6.37
N SER A 158 2.52 -12.65 -5.46
CA SER A 158 3.19 -11.98 -4.35
C SER A 158 4.03 -12.95 -3.50
N TYR A 159 5.20 -12.48 -3.04
CA TYR A 159 6.03 -13.20 -2.06
C TYR A 159 5.32 -13.38 -0.71
N TYR A 160 4.27 -12.59 -0.45
CA TYR A 160 3.43 -12.62 0.75
C TYR A 160 2.03 -13.13 0.38
N PRO A 161 1.90 -14.45 0.09
CA PRO A 161 0.70 -14.99 -0.54
C PRO A 161 -0.54 -14.71 0.30
N PHE A 162 -1.62 -14.29 -0.36
CA PHE A 162 -2.89 -13.94 0.30
C PHE A 162 -3.42 -15.06 1.21
N ARG A 163 -3.16 -16.33 0.87
CA ARG A 163 -3.48 -17.49 1.71
C ARG A 163 -2.93 -17.37 3.14
N ARG A 164 -1.77 -16.76 3.34
CA ARG A 164 -1.20 -16.53 4.69
C ARG A 164 -2.00 -15.49 5.46
N VAL A 165 -2.38 -14.38 4.81
CA VAL A 165 -3.25 -13.36 5.39
C VAL A 165 -4.60 -13.96 5.79
N ALA A 166 -5.20 -14.75 4.90
CA ALA A 166 -6.44 -15.46 5.14
C ALA A 166 -6.35 -16.44 6.33
N ALA A 167 -5.29 -17.26 6.38
CA ALA A 167 -5.09 -18.21 7.46
C ALA A 167 -4.87 -17.53 8.82
N GLU A 168 -4.19 -16.40 8.83
CA GLU A 168 -4.03 -15.59 10.04
C GLU A 168 -5.37 -14.98 10.46
N PHE A 169 -6.15 -14.46 9.52
CA PHE A 169 -7.48 -13.91 9.79
C PHE A 169 -8.39 -14.96 10.43
N LEU A 170 -8.44 -16.17 9.86
CA LEU A 170 -9.30 -17.25 10.34
C LEU A 170 -8.88 -17.81 11.72
N ARG A 171 -7.60 -17.75 12.09
CA ARG A 171 -7.14 -18.14 13.44
C ARG A 171 -7.74 -17.28 14.55
N HIS A 172 -8.20 -16.10 14.17
CA HIS A 172 -8.61 -15.02 15.03
C HIS A 172 -10.13 -14.83 15.04
N GLU A 173 -10.85 -15.56 14.18
CA GLU A 173 -12.30 -15.56 14.07
C GLU A 173 -12.91 -16.73 14.88
N PRO A 174 -14.11 -16.52 15.46
CA PRO A 174 -14.81 -17.61 16.12
C PRO A 174 -15.23 -18.70 15.11
N PRO A 175 -15.28 -19.98 15.52
CA PRO A 175 -15.82 -21.04 14.69
C PRO A 175 -17.25 -20.73 14.26
N GLY A 176 -17.54 -20.80 12.96
CA GLY A 176 -18.86 -20.46 12.41
C GLY A 176 -19.13 -18.96 12.31
N GLY A 177 -18.10 -18.12 12.32
CA GLY A 177 -18.24 -16.67 12.14
C GLY A 177 -18.94 -16.29 10.84
N ASP A 178 -19.95 -15.42 10.97
CA ASP A 178 -20.64 -14.79 9.85
C ASP A 178 -19.81 -13.63 9.26
N GLY A 179 -20.12 -13.24 8.02
CA GLY A 179 -19.50 -12.07 7.39
C GLY A 179 -18.15 -12.35 6.74
N LEU A 180 -17.84 -13.60 6.39
CA LEU A 180 -16.56 -13.98 5.74
C LEU A 180 -16.60 -13.83 4.21
N GLU A 181 -17.67 -13.26 3.64
CA GLU A 181 -17.85 -13.18 2.19
C GLU A 181 -16.72 -12.41 1.47
N PRO A 182 -16.22 -11.26 1.97
CA PRO A 182 -15.10 -10.56 1.32
C PRO A 182 -13.83 -11.43 1.25
N LEU A 183 -13.52 -12.13 2.33
CA LEU A 183 -12.39 -13.07 2.40
C LEU A 183 -12.57 -14.23 1.42
N ASN A 184 -13.74 -14.87 1.44
CA ASN A 184 -14.07 -16.01 0.58
C ASN A 184 -14.01 -15.64 -0.90
N ARG A 185 -14.55 -14.47 -1.27
CA ARG A 185 -14.51 -13.98 -2.66
C ARG A 185 -13.09 -13.75 -3.16
N LEU A 186 -12.23 -13.12 -2.34
CA LEU A 186 -10.83 -12.91 -2.74
C LEU A 186 -10.05 -14.22 -2.79
N LEU A 187 -10.27 -15.14 -1.83
CA LEU A 187 -9.66 -16.47 -1.86
C LEU A 187 -10.03 -17.23 -3.13
N ALA A 188 -11.32 -17.30 -3.45
CA ALA A 188 -11.81 -17.94 -4.67
C ALA A 188 -11.17 -17.32 -5.92
N ALA A 189 -11.17 -15.99 -6.04
CA ALA A 189 -10.56 -15.30 -7.18
C ALA A 189 -9.05 -15.59 -7.32
N THR A 190 -8.30 -15.62 -6.22
CA THR A 190 -6.86 -15.96 -6.26
C THR A 190 -6.61 -17.40 -6.67
N LEU A 191 -7.44 -18.34 -6.23
CA LEU A 191 -7.36 -19.76 -6.60
C LEU A 191 -7.71 -19.94 -8.08
N GLU A 192 -8.81 -19.36 -8.54
CA GLU A 192 -9.24 -19.40 -9.94
C GLU A 192 -8.15 -18.86 -10.87
N ALA A 193 -7.55 -17.71 -10.54
CA ALA A 193 -6.45 -17.15 -11.32
C ALA A 193 -5.19 -18.04 -11.32
N THR A 194 -4.88 -18.67 -10.17
CA THR A 194 -3.77 -19.62 -10.08
C THR A 194 -4.01 -20.85 -10.96
N TYR A 195 -5.21 -21.43 -10.91
CA TYR A 195 -5.59 -22.57 -11.74
C TYR A 195 -5.59 -22.22 -13.22
N ALA A 196 -6.17 -21.08 -13.60
CA ALA A 196 -6.20 -20.63 -14.98
C ALA A 196 -4.78 -20.44 -15.55
N TYR A 197 -3.85 -19.89 -14.76
CA TYR A 197 -2.44 -19.80 -15.12
C TYR A 197 -1.84 -21.17 -15.39
N TRP A 198 -1.93 -22.13 -14.46
CA TRP A 198 -1.34 -23.45 -14.64
C TRP A 198 -1.97 -24.26 -15.77
N LEU A 199 -3.26 -24.09 -16.05
CA LEU A 199 -3.93 -24.72 -17.20
C LEU A 199 -3.48 -24.14 -18.55
N SER A 200 -2.93 -22.93 -18.56
CA SER A 200 -2.42 -22.29 -19.78
C SER A 200 -0.97 -22.66 -20.09
N GLU A 201 -0.22 -23.15 -19.09
CA GLU A 201 1.14 -23.63 -19.28
C GLU A 201 1.13 -25.02 -19.93
N GLY A 202 2.06 -25.25 -20.87
CA GLY A 202 2.24 -26.58 -21.46
C GLY A 202 2.73 -27.60 -20.44
N ASP A 203 2.40 -28.88 -20.65
CA ASP A 203 2.94 -29.98 -19.83
C ASP A 203 4.49 -29.95 -19.91
N PRO A 204 5.21 -29.86 -18.76
CA PRO A 204 6.66 -29.68 -18.71
C PRO A 204 7.50 -30.82 -19.29
#